data_AF-A0A2T1DJB7-F1
#
_entry.id   AF-A0A2T1DJB7-F1
#
_cell.length_a   1.000
_cell.length_b   1.000
_cell.length_c   1.000
_cell.angle_alpha   90.00
_cell.angle_beta   90.00
_cell.angle_gamma   90.00
#
_symmetry.space_group_name_H-M   'P 1'
#
loop_
_entity.id
_entity.type
_entity.pdbx_description
1 polymer ?
#
loop_
_entity_poly.entity_id
_entity_poly.type
_entity_poly.pdbx_seq_one_letter_code
_entity_poly.pdbx_strand_id
1 'polypeptide(L)'
;MQFRLEFSPEAEAALFKLQQTDLRKYKKVLKTLGLMEINLRHPGLKTHKYESLSSSDGREVFEAYVENKTPAAFRIFWCYGFEQGTLTILAITPHP
;
A
#
# COMPACT_ATOMS: atom_id res chain seq x y z
N MET A 1 -12.91 8.24 -10.05
CA MET A 1 -12.88 6.78 -10.25
C MET A 1 -12.54 6.18 -8.91
N GLN A 2 -13.35 5.23 -8.43
CA GLN A 2 -13.11 4.55 -7.16
C GLN A 2 -12.46 3.20 -7.45
N PHE A 3 -11.34 2.92 -6.79
CA PHE A 3 -10.67 1.64 -6.86
C PHE A 3 -11.17 0.71 -5.77
N ARG A 4 -11.27 -0.59 -6.10
CA ARG A 4 -11.39 -1.66 -5.10
C ARG A 4 -10.00 -2.13 -4.71
N LEU A 5 -9.74 -2.27 -3.42
CA LEU A 5 -8.50 -2.84 -2.92
C LEU A 5 -8.65 -4.34 -2.67
N GLU A 6 -7.72 -5.12 -3.19
CA GLU A 6 -7.58 -6.55 -2.94
C GLU A 6 -6.27 -6.77 -2.20
N PHE A 7 -6.28 -7.59 -1.15
CA PHE A 7 -5.12 -7.78 -0.29
C PHE A 7 -4.49 -9.14 -0.55
N SER A 8 -3.16 -9.16 -0.66
CA SER A 8 -2.41 -10.39 -0.52
C SER A 8 -2.53 -10.93 0.91
N PRO A 9 -2.29 -12.24 1.14
CA PRO A 9 -2.24 -12.79 2.49
C PRO A 9 -1.20 -12.10 3.39
N GLU A 10 -0.08 -11.66 2.82
CA GLU A 10 0.97 -10.92 3.55
C GLU A 10 0.47 -9.54 3.99
N ALA A 11 -0.16 -8.78 3.09
CA ALA A 11 -0.69 -7.47 3.39
C ALA A 11 -1.82 -7.55 4.44
N GLU A 12 -2.70 -8.54 4.32
CA GLU A 12 -3.78 -8.78 5.27
C GLU A 12 -3.23 -9.12 6.67
N ALA A 13 -2.26 -10.03 6.75
CA ALA A 13 -1.60 -10.39 8.01
C ALA A 13 -0.90 -9.18 8.66
N ALA A 14 -0.23 -8.35 7.87
CA ALA A 14 0.42 -7.14 8.35
C ALA A 14 -0.60 -6.12 8.90
N LEU A 15 -1.71 -5.90 8.18
CA LEU A 15 -2.77 -5.00 8.61
C LEU A 15 -3.42 -5.48 9.91
N PHE A 16 -3.73 -6.78 10.01
CA PHE A 16 -4.29 -7.40 11.22
C PHE A 16 -3.32 -7.30 12.40
N LYS A 17 -2.03 -7.55 12.19
CA LYS A 17 -1.00 -7.40 13.23
C LYS A 17 -0.93 -5.97 13.74
N LEU A 18 -0.89 -4.98 12.85
CA LEU A 18 -0.85 -3.56 13.22
C LEU A 18 -2.09 -3.14 14.04
N GLN A 19 -3.26 -3.68 13.71
CA GLN A 19 -4.49 -3.41 14.47
C GLN A 19 -4.34 -3.80 15.95
N GLN A 20 -3.57 -4.85 16.24
CA GLN A 20 -3.35 -5.31 17.61
C GLN A 20 -2.14 -4.68 18.30
N THR A 21 -1.08 -4.38 17.57
CA THR A 21 0.21 -3.98 18.17
C THR A 21 0.47 -2.49 18.13
N ASP A 22 -0.05 -1.76 17.14
CA ASP A 22 0.18 -0.33 16.97
C ASP A 22 -1.01 0.34 16.28
N LEU A 23 -2.02 0.69 17.10
CA LEU A 23 -3.23 1.38 16.64
C LEU A 23 -2.95 2.72 15.95
N ARG A 24 -1.87 3.41 16.32
CA ARG A 24 -1.51 4.69 15.70
C ARG A 24 -1.09 4.45 14.26
N LYS A 25 -0.26 3.44 14.03
CA LYS A 25 0.23 3.09 12.70
C LYS A 25 -0.87 2.44 11.86
N TYR A 26 -1.67 1.56 12.45
CA TYR A 26 -2.87 1.02 11.82
C TYR A 26 -3.79 2.11 11.25
N LYS A 27 -4.09 3.15 12.03
CA LYS A 27 -4.91 4.29 11.55
C LYS A 27 -4.28 5.04 10.37
N LYS A 28 -2.95 5.18 10.35
CA LYS A 28 -2.24 5.80 9.21
C LYS A 28 -2.36 4.93 7.96
N VAL A 29 -2.16 3.62 8.10
CA VAL A 29 -2.33 2.66 7.00
C VAL A 29 -3.75 2.72 6.44
N LEU A 30 -4.78 2.68 7.30
CA LEU A 30 -6.18 2.80 6.85
C LEU A 30 -6.44 4.11 6.11
N LYS A 31 -5.89 5.23 6.60
CA LYS A 31 -6.01 6.53 5.91
C LYS A 31 -5.34 6.49 4.52
N THR A 32 -4.16 5.89 4.41
CA THR A 32 -3.46 5.72 3.12
C THR A 32 -4.26 4.84 2.17
N LEU A 33 -4.79 3.70 2.63
CA LEU A 33 -5.65 2.81 1.84
C LEU A 33 -6.91 3.53 1.34
N GLY A 34 -7.62 4.25 2.22
CA GLY A 34 -8.80 5.02 1.81
C GLY A 34 -8.49 6.14 0.81
N LEU A 35 -7.29 6.75 0.89
CA LEU A 35 -6.84 7.68 -0.16
C LEU A 35 -6.54 6.96 -1.47
N MET A 36 -5.94 5.77 -1.45
CA MET A 36 -5.67 4.98 -2.65
C MET A 36 -6.97 4.58 -3.37
N GLU A 37 -8.02 4.25 -2.61
CA GLU A 37 -9.34 3.94 -3.17
C GLU A 37 -9.93 5.09 -4.00
N ILE A 38 -9.70 6.35 -3.60
CA ILE A 38 -10.40 7.48 -4.22
C ILE A 38 -9.50 8.39 -5.07
N ASN A 39 -8.19 8.42 -4.79
CA ASN A 39 -7.24 9.32 -5.43
C ASN A 39 -5.78 8.83 -5.32
N LEU A 40 -5.38 7.95 -6.24
CA LEU A 40 -3.98 7.52 -6.38
C LEU A 40 -2.98 8.65 -6.69
N ARG A 41 -3.43 9.81 -7.15
CA ARG A 41 -2.58 10.97 -7.45
C ARG A 41 -2.47 11.94 -6.26
N HIS A 42 -3.03 11.58 -5.11
CA HIS A 42 -2.98 12.45 -3.94
C HIS A 42 -1.51 12.67 -3.52
N PRO A 43 -1.04 13.92 -3.35
CA PRO A 43 0.38 14.22 -3.13
C PRO A 43 0.94 13.61 -1.85
N GLY A 44 0.08 13.33 -0.86
CA GLY A 44 0.47 12.63 0.36
C GLY A 44 0.87 11.16 0.15
N LEU A 45 0.40 10.51 -0.92
CA LEU A 45 0.75 9.12 -1.22
C LEU A 45 2.16 8.99 -1.80
N LYS A 46 2.66 10.04 -2.47
CA LYS A 46 3.97 10.03 -3.16
C LYS A 46 4.19 8.78 -4.01
N THR A 47 3.13 8.36 -4.70
CA THR A 47 3.14 7.16 -5.52
C THR A 47 4.20 7.26 -6.61
N HIS A 48 5.03 6.22 -6.70
CA HIS A 48 5.97 6.04 -7.80
C HIS A 48 6.25 4.56 -8.03
N LYS A 49 6.74 4.26 -9.23
CA LYS A 49 7.15 2.90 -9.61
C LYS A 49 8.34 2.49 -8.74
N TYR A 50 8.26 1.29 -8.17
CA TYR A 50 9.33 0.70 -7.39
C TYR A 50 10.22 -0.13 -8.32
N GLU A 51 11.30 0.48 -8.82
CA GLU A 51 12.08 -0.03 -9.96
C GLU A 51 12.78 -1.37 -9.68
N SER A 52 13.04 -1.69 -8.42
CA SER A 52 13.76 -2.90 -8.02
C SER A 52 12.87 -4.14 -7.83
N LEU A 53 11.55 -4.03 -8.02
CA LEU A 53 10.63 -5.16 -7.85
C LEU A 53 9.63 -5.22 -9.00
N SER A 54 9.43 -6.42 -9.52
CA SER A 54 8.25 -6.79 -10.31
C SER A 54 7.41 -7.75 -9.48
N SER A 55 6.09 -7.70 -9.65
CA SER A 55 5.20 -8.71 -9.09
C SER A 55 5.57 -10.10 -9.65
N SER A 56 5.19 -11.18 -8.98
CA SER A 56 5.48 -12.56 -9.41
C SER A 56 4.97 -12.90 -10.82
N ASP A 57 4.03 -12.11 -11.33
CA ASP A 57 3.44 -12.19 -12.66
C ASP A 57 3.92 -11.09 -13.63
N GLY A 58 5.00 -10.39 -13.28
CA GLY A 58 5.63 -9.37 -14.15
C GLY A 58 4.93 -8.01 -14.16
N ARG A 59 3.90 -7.79 -13.33
CA ARG A 59 3.26 -6.47 -13.20
C ARG A 59 4.18 -5.47 -12.51
N GLU A 60 4.11 -4.22 -12.96
CA GLU A 60 4.81 -3.10 -12.33
C GLU A 60 4.33 -2.92 -10.89
N VAL A 61 5.29 -2.81 -9.97
CA VAL A 61 5.03 -2.53 -8.56
C VAL A 61 5.22 -1.04 -8.31
N PHE A 62 4.36 -0.49 -7.47
CA PHE A 62 4.39 0.88 -7.02
C PHE A 62 4.48 0.90 -5.49
N GLU A 63 5.09 1.94 -4.94
CA GLU A 63 5.03 2.21 -3.51
C GLU A 63 4.16 3.43 -3.21
N ALA A 64 3.42 3.38 -2.10
CA ALA A 64 2.70 4.51 -1.52
C ALA A 64 3.15 4.75 -0.08
N TYR A 65 3.27 6.02 0.28
CA TYR A 65 3.82 6.45 1.56
C TYR A 65 2.73 6.44 2.62
N VAL A 66 2.96 5.66 3.68
CA VAL A 66 2.17 5.75 4.93
C VAL A 66 2.77 6.83 5.83
N GLU A 67 4.09 6.87 5.87
CA GLU A 67 4.87 7.81 6.68
C GLU A 67 6.03 8.37 5.87
N ASN A 68 6.53 9.54 6.26
CA ASN A 68 7.68 10.16 5.61
C ASN A 68 8.59 10.77 6.67
N LYS A 69 9.91 10.80 6.42
CA LYS A 69 10.93 11.38 7.33
C LYS A 69 10.86 10.82 8.76
N THR A 70 10.64 9.51 8.91
CA THR A 70 10.69 8.80 10.19
C THR A 70 11.52 7.52 10.01
N PRO A 71 12.28 7.08 11.03
CA PRO A 71 12.88 5.75 11.02
C PRO A 71 11.82 4.68 10.79
N ALA A 72 12.14 3.66 9.99
CA ALA A 72 11.25 2.55 9.63
C ALA A 72 9.88 3.01 9.07
N ALA A 73 9.88 4.08 8.27
CA ALA A 73 8.66 4.63 7.67
C ALA A 73 7.92 3.58 6.86
N PHE A 74 6.64 3.37 7.15
CA PHE A 74 5.86 2.35 6.44
C PHE A 74 5.57 2.75 4.99
N ARG A 75 5.52 1.72 4.15
CA ARG A 75 5.09 1.75 2.75
C ARG A 75 3.99 0.74 2.51
N ILE A 76 3.17 1.04 1.52
CA ILE A 76 2.25 0.09 0.91
C ILE A 76 2.77 -0.18 -0.49
N PHE A 77 3.13 -1.43 -0.76
CA PHE A 77 3.49 -1.90 -2.09
C PHE A 77 2.25 -2.43 -2.78
N TRP A 78 2.02 -2.02 -4.03
CA TRP A 78 0.81 -2.37 -4.76
C TRP A 78 1.05 -2.42 -6.27
N CYS A 79 0.15 -3.10 -6.99
CA CYS A 79 0.10 -3.06 -8.45
C CYS A 79 -1.35 -2.93 -8.92
N TYR A 80 -1.55 -2.58 -10.19
CA TYR A 80 -2.88 -2.65 -10.78
C TYR A 80 -3.37 -4.10 -10.80
N GLY A 81 -4.61 -4.32 -10.37
CA GLY A 81 -5.25 -5.63 -10.42
C GLY A 81 -5.59 -6.05 -11.86
N PHE A 82 -6.01 -7.30 -12.02
CA PHE A 82 -6.39 -7.83 -13.34
C PHE A 82 -7.70 -7.25 -13.85
N GLU A 83 -8.58 -6.84 -12.95
CA GLU A 83 -9.84 -6.18 -13.29
C GLU A 83 -9.66 -4.66 -13.36
N GLN A 84 -10.43 -4.01 -14.24
CA GLN A 84 -10.39 -2.56 -14.33
C GLN A 84 -10.89 -1.93 -13.03
N GLY A 85 -10.10 -1.00 -12.49
CA GLY A 85 -10.45 -0.33 -11.24
C GLY A 85 -10.16 -1.14 -9.98
N THR A 86 -9.33 -2.19 -10.06
CA THR A 86 -8.82 -2.87 -8.87
C THR A 86 -7.34 -2.57 -8.65
N LEU A 87 -6.93 -2.57 -7.38
CA LEU A 87 -5.54 -2.46 -6.95
C LEU A 87 -5.25 -3.65 -6.05
N THR A 88 -4.15 -4.35 -6.33
CA THR A 88 -3.67 -5.43 -5.48
C THR A 88 -2.64 -4.86 -4.50
N ILE A 89 -2.94 -4.90 -3.20
CA ILE A 89 -2.03 -4.55 -2.12
C ILE A 89 -1.13 -5.76 -1.84
N LEU A 90 0.14 -5.63 -2.18
CA LEU A 90 1.13 -6.71 -2.12
C LEU A 90 1.73 -6.83 -0.71
N ALA A 91 2.10 -5.71 -0.09
CA ALA A 91 2.71 -5.70 1.24
C ALA A 91 2.48 -4.37 1.97
N ILE A 92 2.44 -4.44 3.31
CA ILE A 92 2.38 -3.29 4.22
C ILE A 92 3.50 -3.46 5.24
N THR A 93 4.59 -2.73 5.06
CA THR A 93 5.85 -3.01 5.76
C THR A 93 6.68 -1.74 5.93
N PRO A 94 7.61 -1.66 6.91
CA PRO A 94 8.64 -0.62 6.91
C PRO A 94 9.35 -0.55 5.55
N HIS A 95 9.74 0.65 5.12
CA HIS A 95 10.60 0.79 3.95
C HIS A 95 11.88 -0.06 4.16
N PRO A 96 12.28 -0.88 3.17
CA PRO A 96 13.49 -1.68 3.22
C PRO A 96 14.76 -0.86 3.48
#